data_AF-A0A4P0YAD5-F1
#
_entry.id   AF-A0A4P0YAD5-F1
#
_cell.length_a   1.000
_cell.length_b   1.000
_cell.length_c   1.000
_cell.angle_alpha   90.00
_cell.angle_beta   90.00
_cell.angle_gamma   90.00
#
_symmetry.space_group_name_H-M   'P 1'
#
loop_
_entity.id
_entity.type
_entity.pdbx_description
1 polymer ?
#
loop_
_entity_poly.entity_id
_entity_poly.type
_entity_poly.pdbx_seq_one_letter_code
_entity_poly.pdbx_strand_id
1 'polypeptide(L)'
;MNRILTAIILSLFVVTGYITYLVHERQSELQKFTRYTDSWSMSQMVSEYMRLESRLAGMAIGAEGADHDEVRLRLEIMMSQIELLQEGDLGKFINKSEQRKTVVATLIRNLHLLDKQVDTMTPEQVRQILPVLSELDGPLTSIAAATLTQDINIVNITHDKIQHLYYIYSVISILLIAMCITLGLLMLRQNNNLRRAHVRMKTLANDLQASKEKLQVQNRRLQYDAYHDSLTGMPNRLSFWQRLQEIVNQVRPYKGCAVVMLFDLDSFKDVNDTLGHDAGDKLLQDLASRLSFSAKPPRRCIALAVMSCDALLRSH
;
A
#
# COMPACT_ATOMS: atom_id res chain seq x y z
N MET A 1 3.91 -11.78 -3.82
CA MET A 1 3.31 -10.90 -2.79
C MET A 1 4.19 -9.68 -2.48
N ASN A 2 5.50 -9.84 -2.20
CA ASN A 2 6.40 -8.70 -1.92
C ASN A 2 6.48 -7.63 -3.01
N ARG A 3 6.42 -8.00 -4.31
CA ARG A 3 6.51 -7.04 -5.43
C ARG A 3 5.32 -6.10 -5.55
N ILE A 4 4.11 -6.59 -5.25
CA ILE A 4 2.89 -5.78 -5.25
C ILE A 4 2.92 -4.81 -4.07
N LEU A 5 3.43 -5.27 -2.92
CA LEU A 5 3.57 -4.44 -1.72
C LEU A 5 4.60 -3.32 -1.91
N THR A 6 5.77 -3.61 -2.49
CA THR A 6 6.75 -2.57 -2.80
C THR A 6 6.22 -1.59 -3.83
N ALA A 7 5.43 -2.05 -4.81
CA ALA A 7 4.76 -1.16 -5.77
C ALA A 7 3.74 -0.24 -5.11
N ILE A 8 2.93 -0.74 -4.16
CA ILE A 8 1.97 0.09 -3.42
C ILE A 8 2.69 1.14 -2.56
N ILE A 9 3.72 0.74 -1.81
CA ILE A 9 4.50 1.66 -0.96
C ILE A 9 5.20 2.73 -1.81
N LEU A 10 5.81 2.34 -2.94
CA LEU A 10 6.45 3.26 -3.86
C LEU A 10 5.42 4.24 -4.46
N SER A 11 4.25 3.75 -4.85
CA SER A 11 3.15 4.57 -5.35
C SER A 11 2.70 5.60 -4.32
N LEU A 12 2.58 5.23 -3.05
CA LEU A 12 2.20 6.15 -1.97
C LEU A 12 3.28 7.22 -1.76
N PHE A 13 4.55 6.85 -1.83
CA PHE A 13 5.67 7.81 -1.71
C PHE A 13 5.68 8.83 -2.86
N VAL A 14 5.41 8.36 -4.08
CA VAL A 14 5.29 9.22 -5.27
C VAL A 14 4.10 10.17 -5.15
N VAL A 15 2.95 9.68 -4.68
CA VAL A 15 1.76 10.52 -4.45
C VAL A 15 2.04 11.60 -3.40
N THR A 16 2.66 11.24 -2.27
CA THR A 16 3.04 12.21 -1.24
C THR A 16 4.01 13.26 -1.78
N GLY A 17 5.05 12.84 -2.51
CA GLY A 17 6.01 13.77 -3.12
C GLY A 17 5.37 14.71 -4.14
N TYR A 18 4.44 14.22 -4.95
CA TYR A 18 3.69 15.03 -5.91
C TYR A 18 2.77 16.04 -5.20
N ILE A 19 2.12 15.64 -4.11
CA ILE A 19 1.31 16.55 -3.27
C ILE A 19 2.20 17.66 -2.68
N THR A 20 3.37 17.32 -2.14
CA THR A 20 4.33 18.31 -1.61
C THR A 20 4.79 19.29 -2.68
N TYR A 21 5.08 18.80 -3.89
CA TYR A 21 5.45 19.65 -5.02
C TYR A 21 4.33 20.62 -5.40
N LEU A 22 3.09 20.14 -5.55
CA LEU A 22 1.92 20.95 -5.87
C LEU A 22 1.68 22.05 -4.83
N VAL A 23 1.85 21.75 -3.54
CA VAL A 23 1.74 22.74 -2.45
C VAL A 23 2.80 23.82 -2.60
N HIS A 24 4.05 23.45 -2.90
CA HIS A 24 5.14 24.40 -3.07
C HIS A 24 4.94 25.29 -4.31
N GLU A 25 4.52 24.71 -5.43
CA GLU A 25 4.20 25.44 -6.66
C GLU A 25 3.09 26.48 -6.43
N ARG A 26 2.01 26.09 -5.72
CA ARG A 26 0.91 27.01 -5.37
C ARG A 26 1.32 28.12 -4.40
N GLN A 27 2.23 27.85 -3.45
CA GLN A 27 2.79 28.90 -2.59
C GLN A 27 3.58 29.94 -3.40
N SER A 28 4.31 29.50 -4.42
CA SER A 28 5.10 30.41 -5.28
C SER A 28 4.21 31.36 -6.09
N GLU A 29 3.04 30.90 -6.55
CA GLU A 29 2.07 31.76 -7.25
C GLU A 29 1.50 32.86 -6.33
N LEU A 30 1.24 32.53 -5.07
CA LEU A 30 0.69 33.46 -4.08
C LEU A 30 1.67 34.58 -3.68
N GLN A 31 2.96 34.29 -3.63
CA GLN A 31 3.99 35.31 -3.38
C GLN A 31 4.15 36.30 -4.54
N LYS A 32 3.78 35.92 -5.76
CA LYS A 32 3.81 36.82 -6.93
C LYS A 32 2.68 37.85 -6.87
N PHE A 33 1.53 37.50 -6.30
CA PHE A 33 0.39 38.42 -6.10
C PHE A 33 0.67 39.55 -5.09
N THR A 34 1.67 39.39 -4.22
CA THR A 34 1.94 40.35 -3.14
C THR A 34 2.76 41.56 -3.58
N ARG A 35 3.34 41.57 -4.79
CA ARG A 35 4.29 42.61 -5.20
C ARG A 35 3.68 43.86 -5.85
N TYR A 36 2.38 43.85 -6.16
CA TYR A 36 1.67 45.02 -6.69
C TYR A 36 0.22 45.01 -6.20
N THR A 37 -0.01 45.44 -4.96
CA THR A 37 -1.38 45.63 -4.46
C THR A 37 -1.93 46.95 -5.01
N ASP A 38 -3.04 46.91 -5.75
CA ASP A 38 -3.66 48.08 -6.39
C ASP A 38 -3.94 49.22 -5.38
N SER A 39 -4.29 48.88 -4.13
CA SER A 39 -4.51 49.83 -3.03
C SER A 39 -3.26 50.62 -2.63
N TRP A 40 -2.08 50.01 -2.71
CA TRP A 40 -0.83 50.69 -2.42
C TRP A 40 -0.53 51.73 -3.50
N SER A 41 -0.64 51.36 -4.78
CA SER A 41 -0.47 52.27 -5.92
C SER A 41 -1.45 53.44 -5.86
N MET A 42 -2.73 53.16 -5.56
CA MET A 42 -3.75 54.22 -5.44
C MET A 42 -3.48 55.15 -4.24
N SER A 43 -3.01 54.62 -3.11
CA SER A 43 -2.66 55.44 -1.93
C SER A 43 -1.42 56.29 -2.16
N GLN A 44 -0.42 55.78 -2.88
CA GLN A 44 0.75 56.55 -3.30
C GLN A 44 0.34 57.71 -4.21
N MET A 45 -0.56 57.46 -5.17
CA MET A 45 -1.05 58.50 -6.06
C MET A 45 -1.78 59.63 -5.31
N VAL A 46 -2.65 59.28 -4.36
CA VAL A 46 -3.33 60.30 -3.53
C VAL A 46 -2.31 61.10 -2.72
N SER A 47 -1.26 60.45 -2.19
CA SER A 47 -0.22 61.15 -1.45
C SER A 47 0.58 62.11 -2.32
N GLU A 48 0.98 61.72 -3.53
CA GLU A 48 1.70 62.60 -4.45
C GLU A 48 0.81 63.72 -5.00
N TYR A 49 -0.49 63.46 -5.20
CA TYR A 49 -1.47 64.48 -5.55
C TYR A 49 -1.57 65.58 -4.47
N MET A 50 -1.74 65.18 -3.21
CA MET A 50 -1.78 66.13 -2.09
C MET A 50 -0.46 66.88 -1.91
N ARG A 51 0.69 66.24 -2.19
CA ARG A 51 2.00 66.92 -2.17
C ARG A 51 2.09 67.96 -3.29
N LEU A 52 1.62 67.66 -4.50
CA LEU A 52 1.57 68.61 -5.61
C LEU A 52 0.72 69.84 -5.27
N GLU A 53 -0.49 69.62 -4.73
CA GLU A 53 -1.35 70.72 -4.27
C GLU A 53 -0.70 71.55 -3.17
N SER A 54 -0.02 70.91 -2.21
CA SER A 54 0.70 71.60 -1.14
C SER A 54 1.83 72.47 -1.68
N ARG A 55 2.56 72.02 -2.71
CA ARG A 55 3.59 72.83 -3.38
C ARG A 55 3.00 74.00 -4.16
N LEU A 56 1.92 73.78 -4.90
CA LEU A 56 1.17 74.85 -5.57
C LEU A 56 0.65 75.88 -4.57
N ALA A 57 0.11 75.45 -3.43
CA ALA A 57 -0.34 76.34 -2.36
C ALA A 57 0.82 77.17 -1.79
N GLY A 58 1.99 76.56 -1.58
CA GLY A 58 3.21 77.24 -1.16
C GLY A 58 3.66 78.31 -2.17
N MET A 59 3.61 78.00 -3.46
CA MET A 59 3.92 78.92 -4.55
C MET A 59 2.95 80.12 -4.60
N ALA A 60 1.66 79.87 -4.35
CA ALA A 60 0.62 80.90 -4.31
C ALA A 60 0.80 81.94 -3.18
N ILE A 61 1.48 81.58 -2.09
CA ILE A 61 1.74 82.44 -0.92
C ILE A 61 3.20 82.92 -0.84
N GLY A 62 4.07 82.50 -1.77
CA GLY A 62 5.49 82.86 -1.77
C GLY A 62 6.29 82.18 -0.64
N ALA A 63 5.93 80.94 -0.27
CA ALA A 63 6.65 80.16 0.72
C ALA A 63 8.07 79.78 0.22
N GLU A 64 9.03 79.78 1.13
CA GLU A 64 10.42 79.39 0.84
C GLU A 64 10.50 77.91 0.41
N GLY A 65 11.09 77.63 -0.76
CA GLY A 65 11.20 76.26 -1.31
C GLY A 65 9.96 75.73 -2.03
N ALA A 66 9.05 76.59 -2.47
CA ALA A 66 7.92 76.25 -3.34
C ALA A 66 8.02 77.02 -4.68
N ASP A 67 9.11 76.79 -5.39
CA ASP A 67 9.37 77.35 -6.71
C ASP A 67 8.77 76.49 -7.84
N HIS A 68 8.84 77.02 -9.06
CA HIS A 68 8.38 76.33 -10.27
C HIS A 68 9.07 74.98 -10.47
N ASP A 69 10.34 74.85 -10.06
CA ASP A 69 11.13 73.63 -10.21
C ASP A 69 10.62 72.49 -9.31
N GLU A 70 10.31 72.76 -8.04
CA GLU A 70 9.75 71.76 -7.12
C GLU A 70 8.33 71.36 -7.52
N VAL A 71 7.50 72.31 -8.01
CA VAL A 71 6.16 71.99 -8.52
C VAL A 71 6.26 71.12 -9.78
N ARG A 72 7.18 71.44 -10.70
CA ARG A 72 7.42 70.64 -11.90
C ARG A 72 7.88 69.23 -11.56
N LEU A 73 8.81 69.06 -10.62
CA LEU A 73 9.26 67.74 -10.18
C LEU A 73 8.09 66.88 -9.69
N ARG A 74 7.20 67.44 -8.86
CA ARG A 74 6.01 66.72 -8.36
C ARG A 74 5.04 66.37 -9.49
N LEU A 75 4.88 67.27 -10.44
CA LEU A 75 4.03 67.04 -11.60
C LEU A 75 4.58 65.92 -12.49
N GLU A 76 5.90 65.90 -12.77
CA GLU A 76 6.54 64.82 -13.51
C GLU A 76 6.38 63.45 -12.81
N ILE A 77 6.54 63.41 -11.49
CA ILE A 77 6.28 62.21 -10.68
C ILE A 77 4.83 61.75 -10.87
N MET A 78 3.85 62.65 -10.76
CA MET A 78 2.44 62.34 -10.97
C MET A 78 2.17 61.85 -12.40
N MET A 79 2.75 62.50 -13.41
CA MET A 79 2.60 62.12 -14.82
C MET A 79 3.12 60.71 -15.07
N SER A 80 4.25 60.31 -14.47
CA SER A 80 4.80 58.96 -14.58
C SER A 80 3.89 57.88 -13.97
N GLN A 81 3.02 58.26 -13.02
CA GLN A 81 2.11 57.34 -12.34
C GLN A 81 0.75 57.20 -13.04
N ILE A 82 0.44 58.05 -14.05
CA ILE A 82 -0.85 57.99 -14.76
C ILE A 82 -1.04 56.66 -15.49
N GLU A 83 0.03 56.10 -16.06
CA GLU A 83 -0.02 54.81 -16.79
C GLU A 83 -0.56 53.69 -15.89
N LEU A 84 -0.21 53.71 -14.60
CA LEU A 84 -0.66 52.73 -13.60
C LEU A 84 -2.17 52.79 -13.35
N LEU A 85 -2.85 53.90 -13.63
CA LEU A 85 -4.32 54.02 -13.51
C LEU A 85 -5.07 53.48 -14.71
N GLN A 86 -4.40 53.36 -15.85
CA GLN A 86 -5.05 52.98 -17.10
C GLN A 86 -4.83 51.50 -17.41
N GLU A 87 -3.77 50.91 -16.86
CA GLU A 87 -3.38 49.52 -17.09
C GLU A 87 -3.64 48.60 -15.87
N GLY A 88 -3.46 47.30 -16.07
CA GLY A 88 -3.50 46.31 -14.99
C GLY A 88 -4.88 46.11 -14.34
N ASP A 89 -4.88 45.66 -13.08
CA ASP A 89 -6.10 45.39 -12.30
C ASP A 89 -6.69 46.67 -11.70
N LEU A 90 -5.86 47.67 -11.36
CA LEU A 90 -6.29 49.01 -10.97
C LEU A 90 -7.10 49.71 -12.09
N GLY A 91 -6.63 49.65 -13.35
CA GLY A 91 -7.38 50.19 -14.49
C GLY A 91 -8.73 49.50 -14.70
N LYS A 92 -8.80 48.17 -14.52
CA LYS A 92 -10.09 47.44 -14.52
C LYS A 92 -10.98 47.86 -13.36
N PHE A 93 -10.43 48.07 -12.18
CA PHE A 93 -11.17 48.53 -11.00
C PHE A 93 -11.80 49.91 -11.24
N ILE A 94 -11.03 50.86 -11.78
CA ILE A 94 -11.50 52.18 -12.17
C ILE A 94 -12.60 52.05 -13.23
N ASN A 95 -12.38 51.22 -14.25
CA ASN A 95 -13.32 51.02 -15.35
C ASN A 95 -14.63 50.32 -14.98
N LYS A 96 -14.75 49.73 -13.79
CA LYS A 96 -16.00 49.14 -13.30
C LYS A 96 -17.03 50.17 -12.82
N SER A 97 -16.65 51.42 -12.60
CA SER A 97 -17.57 52.49 -12.16
C SER A 97 -17.39 53.73 -13.02
N GLU A 98 -18.48 54.20 -13.64
CA GLU A 98 -18.48 55.44 -14.42
C GLU A 98 -18.08 56.66 -13.59
N GLN A 99 -18.42 56.67 -12.29
CA GLN A 99 -17.98 57.72 -11.38
C GLN A 99 -16.46 57.73 -11.23
N ARG A 100 -15.82 56.56 -11.03
CA ARG A 100 -14.36 56.46 -10.90
C ARG A 100 -13.63 56.83 -12.18
N LYS A 101 -14.14 56.38 -13.33
CA LYS A 101 -13.62 56.78 -14.65
C LYS A 101 -13.62 58.29 -14.81
N THR A 102 -14.73 58.94 -14.45
CA THR A 102 -14.89 60.39 -14.57
C THR A 102 -13.88 61.11 -13.69
N VAL A 103 -13.72 60.69 -12.43
CA VAL A 103 -12.74 61.28 -11.49
C VAL A 103 -11.31 61.17 -12.02
N VAL A 104 -10.91 59.98 -12.49
CA VAL A 104 -9.57 59.74 -13.05
C VAL A 104 -9.35 60.54 -14.34
N ALA A 105 -10.36 60.62 -15.21
CA ALA A 105 -10.29 61.42 -16.43
C ALA A 105 -10.15 62.93 -16.12
N THR A 106 -10.84 63.43 -15.09
CA THR A 106 -10.70 64.82 -14.62
C THR A 106 -9.33 65.07 -14.02
N LEU A 107 -8.80 64.14 -13.21
CA LEU A 107 -7.43 64.21 -12.68
C LEU A 107 -6.42 64.33 -13.83
N ILE A 108 -6.45 63.42 -14.79
CA ILE A 108 -5.52 63.40 -15.94
C ILE A 108 -5.62 64.68 -16.75
N ARG A 109 -6.85 65.18 -16.98
CA ARG A 109 -7.06 66.46 -17.67
C ARG A 109 -6.43 67.62 -16.92
N ASN A 110 -6.63 67.72 -15.60
CA ASN A 110 -6.09 68.79 -14.78
C ASN A 110 -4.56 68.74 -14.73
N LEU A 111 -3.97 67.55 -14.60
CA LEU A 111 -2.51 67.37 -14.64
C LEU A 111 -1.91 67.78 -16.00
N HIS A 112 -2.54 67.42 -17.11
CA HIS A 112 -2.09 67.88 -18.44
C HIS A 112 -2.24 69.38 -18.67
N LEU A 113 -3.25 70.02 -18.05
CA LEU A 113 -3.41 71.48 -18.09
C LEU A 113 -2.30 72.17 -17.30
N LEU A 114 -2.01 71.67 -16.10
CA LEU A 114 -0.89 72.12 -15.28
C LEU A 114 0.45 71.96 -16.01
N ASP A 115 0.68 70.80 -16.64
CA ASP A 115 1.95 70.47 -17.31
C ASP A 115 2.33 71.49 -18.39
N LYS A 116 1.33 71.98 -19.12
CA LYS A 116 1.50 72.99 -20.17
C LYS A 116 1.81 74.39 -19.65
N GLN A 117 1.41 74.71 -18.42
CA GLN A 117 1.43 76.09 -17.92
C GLN A 117 2.37 76.29 -16.74
N VAL A 118 2.77 75.21 -16.05
CA VAL A 118 3.45 75.23 -14.75
C VAL A 118 4.65 76.17 -14.71
N ASP A 119 5.49 76.22 -15.75
CA ASP A 119 6.70 77.08 -15.84
C ASP A 119 6.41 78.58 -15.86
N THR A 120 5.22 78.95 -16.33
CA THR A 120 4.86 80.34 -16.60
C THR A 120 3.75 80.83 -15.69
N MET A 121 3.25 79.97 -14.78
CA MET A 121 2.15 80.31 -13.90
C MET A 121 2.56 81.38 -12.89
N THR A 122 1.70 82.41 -12.76
CA THR A 122 1.81 83.40 -11.69
C THR A 122 1.12 82.90 -10.42
N PRO A 123 1.52 83.39 -9.23
CA PRO A 123 0.85 83.05 -7.97
C PRO A 123 -0.68 83.26 -8.00
N GLU A 124 -1.17 84.28 -8.71
CA GLU A 124 -2.60 84.54 -8.90
C GLU A 124 -3.29 83.44 -9.72
N GLN A 125 -2.64 82.95 -10.78
CA GLN A 125 -3.15 81.83 -11.58
C GLN A 125 -3.17 80.54 -10.76
N VAL A 126 -2.18 80.33 -9.89
CA VAL A 126 -2.17 79.18 -8.97
C VAL A 126 -3.33 79.26 -7.97
N ARG A 127 -3.67 80.46 -7.44
CA ARG A 127 -4.85 80.64 -6.57
C ARG A 127 -6.17 80.35 -7.27
N GLN A 128 -6.24 80.51 -8.59
CA GLN A 128 -7.44 80.19 -9.37
C GLN A 128 -7.58 78.69 -9.66
N ILE A 129 -6.46 77.98 -9.82
CA ILE A 129 -6.48 76.53 -10.11
C ILE A 129 -6.60 75.67 -8.85
N LEU A 130 -6.10 76.15 -7.70
CA LEU A 130 -6.11 75.41 -6.44
C LEU A 130 -7.50 74.88 -6.03
N PRO A 131 -8.59 75.68 -6.10
CA PRO A 131 -9.93 75.21 -5.79
C PRO A 131 -10.38 74.06 -6.70
N VAL A 132 -10.06 74.14 -8.00
CA VAL A 132 -10.42 73.12 -9.00
C VAL A 132 -9.68 71.80 -8.73
N LEU A 133 -8.46 71.87 -8.23
CA LEU A 133 -7.71 70.69 -7.81
C LEU A 133 -8.32 70.10 -6.52
N SER A 134 -8.59 70.92 -5.51
CA SER A 134 -9.11 70.44 -4.22
C SER A 134 -10.47 69.72 -4.30
N GLU A 135 -11.25 69.96 -5.36
CA GLU A 135 -12.49 69.21 -5.63
C GLU A 135 -12.26 67.70 -5.83
N LEU A 136 -11.06 67.30 -6.24
CA LEU A 136 -10.69 65.91 -6.45
C LEU A 136 -10.21 65.20 -5.18
N ASP A 137 -9.91 65.91 -4.08
CA ASP A 137 -9.40 65.31 -2.84
C ASP A 137 -10.33 64.23 -2.29
N GLY A 138 -11.60 64.58 -2.12
CA GLY A 138 -12.64 63.66 -1.62
C GLY A 138 -12.82 62.46 -2.56
N PRO A 139 -13.10 62.68 -3.85
CA PRO A 139 -13.22 61.61 -4.83
C PRO A 139 -12.00 60.69 -4.93
N LEU A 140 -10.78 61.21 -4.98
CA LEU A 140 -9.56 60.40 -5.07
C LEU A 140 -9.29 59.59 -3.79
N THR A 141 -9.48 60.22 -2.62
CA THR A 141 -9.40 59.53 -1.33
C THR A 141 -10.45 58.41 -1.24
N SER A 142 -11.66 58.64 -1.75
CA SER A 142 -12.72 57.62 -1.79
C SER A 142 -12.37 56.42 -2.68
N ILE A 143 -11.68 56.66 -3.81
CA ILE A 143 -11.19 55.59 -4.69
C ILE A 143 -10.10 54.78 -4.00
N ALA A 144 -9.16 55.44 -3.31
CA ALA A 144 -8.13 54.75 -2.53
C ALA A 144 -8.73 53.87 -1.43
N ALA A 145 -9.70 54.39 -0.67
CA ALA A 145 -10.42 53.64 0.36
C ALA A 145 -11.22 52.45 -0.22
N ALA A 146 -11.86 52.63 -1.38
CA ALA A 146 -12.59 51.57 -2.05
C ALA A 146 -11.66 50.47 -2.58
N THR A 147 -10.49 50.85 -3.10
CA THR A 147 -9.46 49.91 -3.57
C THR A 147 -8.89 49.10 -2.39
N LEU A 148 -8.61 49.76 -1.26
CA LEU A 148 -8.18 49.09 -0.03
C LEU A 148 -9.21 48.08 0.48
N THR A 149 -10.49 48.47 0.48
CA THR A 149 -11.58 47.57 0.89
C THR A 149 -11.68 46.35 -0.03
N GLN A 150 -11.52 46.56 -1.35
CA GLN A 150 -11.52 45.46 -2.31
C GLN A 150 -10.33 44.52 -2.10
N ASP A 151 -9.14 45.06 -1.88
CA ASP A 151 -7.94 44.26 -1.65
C ASP A 151 -8.04 43.43 -0.38
N ILE A 152 -8.55 44.01 0.73
CA ILE A 152 -8.82 43.26 1.96
C ILE A 152 -9.79 42.10 1.71
N ASN A 153 -10.86 42.34 0.93
CA ASN A 153 -11.82 41.29 0.58
C ASN A 153 -11.18 40.19 -0.29
N ILE A 154 -10.36 40.56 -1.27
CA ILE A 154 -9.63 39.61 -2.12
C ILE A 154 -8.67 38.78 -1.27
N VAL A 155 -7.92 39.40 -0.36
CA VAL A 155 -7.00 38.73 0.56
C VAL A 155 -7.74 37.76 1.47
N ASN A 156 -8.87 38.16 2.05
CA ASN A 156 -9.67 37.30 2.92
C ASN A 156 -10.23 36.08 2.18
N ILE A 157 -10.80 36.28 0.98
CA ILE A 157 -11.32 35.19 0.14
C ILE A 157 -10.18 34.25 -0.29
N THR A 158 -9.03 34.82 -0.65
CA THR A 158 -7.85 34.06 -1.07
C THR A 158 -7.30 33.25 0.10
N HIS A 159 -7.23 33.83 1.29
CA HIS A 159 -6.83 33.15 2.52
C HIS A 159 -7.77 31.99 2.85
N ASP A 160 -9.08 32.19 2.77
CA ASP A 160 -10.07 31.14 3.02
C ASP A 160 -9.97 29.97 2.03
N LYS A 161 -9.81 30.27 0.73
CA LYS A 161 -9.59 29.24 -0.30
C LYS A 161 -8.33 28.42 -0.04
N ILE A 162 -7.24 29.09 0.34
CA ILE A 162 -5.98 28.43 0.68
C ILE A 162 -6.17 27.55 1.92
N GLN A 163 -6.84 28.05 2.94
CA GLN A 163 -7.11 27.30 4.17
C GLN A 163 -7.99 26.08 3.91
N HIS A 164 -9.05 26.21 3.12
CA HIS A 164 -9.89 25.09 2.69
C HIS A 164 -9.10 24.04 1.91
N LEU A 165 -8.21 24.48 1.01
CA LEU A 165 -7.33 23.58 0.26
C LEU A 165 -6.38 22.82 1.21
N TYR A 166 -5.76 23.50 2.17
CA TYR A 166 -4.93 22.85 3.20
C TYR A 166 -5.70 21.86 4.06
N TYR A 167 -6.95 22.19 4.43
CA TYR A 167 -7.81 21.29 5.18
C TYR A 167 -8.07 19.99 4.40
N ILE A 168 -8.46 20.09 3.12
CA ILE A 168 -8.68 18.93 2.26
C ILE A 168 -7.42 18.08 2.16
N TYR A 169 -6.25 18.71 1.96
CA TYR A 169 -4.98 17.99 1.87
C TYR A 169 -4.59 17.29 3.18
N SER A 170 -4.80 17.93 4.32
CA SER A 170 -4.54 17.33 5.63
C SER A 170 -5.40 16.10 5.85
N VAL A 171 -6.70 16.18 5.53
CA VAL A 171 -7.64 15.05 5.63
C VAL A 171 -7.23 13.89 4.73
N ILE A 172 -6.89 14.15 3.45
CA ILE A 172 -6.43 13.12 2.51
C ILE A 172 -5.16 12.44 3.03
N SER A 173 -4.20 13.23 3.54
CA SER A 173 -2.93 12.70 4.07
C SER A 173 -3.16 11.78 5.27
N ILE A 174 -4.03 12.17 6.20
CA ILE A 174 -4.40 11.36 7.37
C ILE A 174 -5.08 10.05 6.94
N LEU A 175 -6.02 10.10 6.01
CA LEU A 175 -6.71 8.90 5.50
C LEU A 175 -5.74 7.93 4.83
N LEU A 176 -4.79 8.45 4.08
CA LEU A 176 -3.79 7.67 3.35
C LEU A 176 -2.80 6.99 4.32
N ILE A 177 -2.36 7.70 5.37
CA ILE A 177 -1.57 7.12 6.47
C ILE A 177 -2.37 6.03 7.20
N ALA A 178 -3.63 6.28 7.53
CA ALA A 178 -4.49 5.30 8.20
C ALA A 178 -4.69 4.04 7.33
N MET A 179 -4.86 4.20 6.02
CA MET A 179 -4.95 3.09 5.07
C MET A 179 -3.65 2.27 5.02
N CYS A 180 -2.48 2.92 5.03
CA CYS A 180 -1.20 2.22 5.09
C CYS A 180 -1.03 1.40 6.36
N ILE A 181 -1.39 1.97 7.52
CA ILE A 181 -1.29 1.29 8.82
C ILE A 181 -2.24 0.08 8.86
N THR A 182 -3.49 0.25 8.44
CA THR A 182 -4.48 -0.83 8.42
C THR A 182 -4.07 -1.97 7.48
N LEU A 183 -3.57 -1.65 6.29
CA LEU A 183 -3.05 -2.65 5.34
C LEU A 183 -1.84 -3.39 5.93
N GLY A 184 -0.91 -2.68 6.56
CA GLY A 184 0.26 -3.27 7.22
C GLY A 184 -0.14 -4.25 8.34
N LEU A 185 -1.07 -3.86 9.21
CA LEU A 185 -1.58 -4.71 10.29
C LEU A 185 -2.30 -5.96 9.76
N LEU A 186 -3.14 -5.81 8.73
CA LEU A 186 -3.84 -6.92 8.10
C LEU A 186 -2.85 -7.92 7.48
N MET A 187 -1.78 -7.43 6.86
CA MET A 187 -0.71 -8.24 6.29
C MET A 187 0.04 -9.03 7.35
N LEU A 188 0.43 -8.40 8.46
CA LEU A 188 1.07 -9.08 9.58
C LEU A 188 0.18 -10.18 10.15
N ARG A 189 -1.12 -9.90 10.27
CA ARG A 189 -2.11 -10.88 10.71
C ARG A 189 -2.24 -12.05 9.72
N GLN A 190 -2.30 -11.77 8.42
CA GLN A 190 -2.41 -12.80 7.39
C GLN A 190 -1.14 -13.67 7.32
N ASN A 191 0.05 -13.07 7.41
CA ASN A 191 1.32 -13.79 7.42
C ASN A 191 1.44 -14.72 8.64
N ASN A 192 1.03 -14.24 9.82
CA ASN A 192 0.99 -15.07 11.03
C ASN A 192 -0.01 -16.23 10.90
N ASN A 193 -1.18 -16.01 10.30
CA ASN A 193 -2.16 -17.06 10.04
C ASN A 193 -1.63 -18.12 9.05
N LEU A 194 -1.00 -17.69 7.96
CA LEU A 194 -0.34 -18.57 6.99
C LEU A 194 0.74 -19.40 7.67
N ARG A 195 1.58 -18.78 8.50
CA ARG A 195 2.63 -19.50 9.25
C ARG A 195 2.04 -20.57 10.18
N ARG A 196 0.97 -20.24 10.91
CA ARG A 196 0.26 -21.20 11.77
C ARG A 196 -0.36 -22.34 10.96
N ALA A 197 -0.98 -22.04 9.82
CA ALA A 197 -1.56 -23.05 8.94
C ALA A 197 -0.48 -23.99 8.39
N HIS A 198 0.68 -23.44 7.99
CA HIS A 198 1.79 -24.23 7.47
C HIS A 198 2.37 -25.18 8.54
N VAL A 199 2.51 -24.70 9.78
CA VAL A 199 2.94 -25.55 10.91
C VAL A 199 1.93 -26.67 11.16
N ARG A 200 0.63 -26.35 11.23
CA ARG A 200 -0.43 -27.37 11.43
C ARG A 200 -0.44 -28.42 10.31
N MET A 201 -0.29 -27.97 9.07
CA MET A 201 -0.24 -28.87 7.91
C MET A 201 0.97 -29.81 7.99
N LYS A 202 2.14 -29.30 8.41
CA LYS A 202 3.33 -30.13 8.60
C LYS A 202 3.16 -31.15 9.73
N THR A 203 2.57 -30.74 10.85
CA THR A 203 2.28 -31.66 11.96
C THR A 203 1.31 -32.76 11.53
N LEU A 204 0.20 -32.41 10.86
CA LEU A 204 -0.78 -33.38 10.38
C LEU A 204 -0.16 -34.35 9.36
N ALA A 205 0.68 -33.86 8.46
CA ALA A 205 1.39 -34.70 7.49
C ALA A 205 2.32 -35.71 8.19
N ASN A 206 3.05 -35.28 9.22
CA ASN A 206 3.90 -36.16 10.01
C ASN A 206 3.09 -37.22 10.78
N ASP A 207 1.98 -36.82 11.41
CA ASP A 207 1.10 -37.73 12.16
C ASP A 207 0.45 -38.76 11.22
N LEU A 208 0.02 -38.32 10.05
CA LEU A 208 -0.53 -39.20 9.02
C LEU A 208 0.51 -40.21 8.54
N GLN A 209 1.75 -39.76 8.32
CA GLN A 209 2.85 -40.63 7.92
C GLN A 209 3.15 -41.68 9.00
N ALA A 210 3.23 -41.28 10.28
CA ALA A 210 3.45 -42.20 11.39
C ALA A 210 2.31 -43.23 11.54
N SER A 211 1.05 -42.79 11.38
CA SER A 211 -0.11 -43.68 11.41
C SER A 211 -0.08 -44.68 10.25
N LYS A 212 0.28 -44.24 9.04
CA LYS A 212 0.44 -45.09 7.87
C LYS A 212 1.52 -46.15 8.09
N GLU A 213 2.68 -45.78 8.62
CA GLU A 213 3.76 -46.71 8.93
C GLU A 213 3.32 -47.76 9.96
N LYS A 214 2.63 -47.33 11.02
CA LYS A 214 2.06 -48.24 12.03
C LYS A 214 1.08 -49.23 11.42
N LEU A 215 0.15 -48.77 10.58
CA LEU A 215 -0.79 -49.63 9.87
C LEU A 215 -0.08 -50.60 8.92
N GLN A 216 0.97 -50.18 8.22
CA GLN A 216 1.75 -51.07 7.35
C GLN A 216 2.47 -52.17 8.12
N VAL A 217 3.01 -51.87 9.31
CA VAL A 217 3.63 -52.88 10.18
C VAL A 217 2.59 -53.86 10.69
N GLN A 218 1.44 -53.38 11.17
CA GLN A 218 0.34 -54.23 11.62
C GLN A 218 -0.21 -55.10 10.49
N ASN A 219 -0.38 -54.55 9.30
CA ASN A 219 -0.87 -55.31 8.14
C ASN A 219 0.14 -56.40 7.74
N ARG A 220 1.45 -56.10 7.70
CA ARG A 220 2.47 -57.13 7.47
C ARG A 220 2.45 -58.22 8.53
N ARG A 221 2.23 -57.88 9.80
CA ARG A 221 2.13 -58.86 10.87
C ARG A 221 0.89 -59.75 10.72
N LEU A 222 -0.28 -59.17 10.46
CA LEU A 222 -1.51 -59.91 10.19
C LEU A 222 -1.37 -60.81 8.97
N GLN A 223 -0.73 -60.33 7.90
CA GLN A 223 -0.43 -61.16 6.73
C GLN A 223 0.48 -62.33 7.11
N TYR A 224 1.55 -62.10 7.88
CA TYR A 224 2.44 -63.17 8.34
C TYR A 224 1.67 -64.21 9.15
N ASP A 225 0.89 -63.79 10.15
CA ASP A 225 0.12 -64.66 11.04
C ASP A 225 -1.01 -65.40 10.30
N ALA A 226 -1.59 -64.83 9.24
CA ALA A 226 -2.61 -65.48 8.41
C ALA A 226 -2.06 -66.62 7.55
N TYR A 227 -0.75 -66.60 7.24
CA TYR A 227 -0.10 -67.55 6.34
C TYR A 227 0.92 -68.49 7.04
N HIS A 228 1.27 -68.24 8.29
CA HIS A 228 2.23 -69.07 9.04
C HIS A 228 1.61 -69.60 10.32
N ASP A 229 2.07 -70.78 10.73
CA ASP A 229 1.74 -71.37 12.03
C ASP A 229 2.51 -70.64 13.14
N SER A 230 1.82 -70.25 14.21
CA SER A 230 2.40 -69.41 15.26
C SER A 230 3.42 -70.14 16.14
N LEU A 231 3.35 -71.47 16.21
CA LEU A 231 4.25 -72.28 17.03
C LEU A 231 5.54 -72.60 16.28
N THR A 232 5.42 -73.01 15.02
CA THR A 232 6.54 -73.53 14.20
C THR A 232 7.11 -72.53 13.21
N GLY A 233 6.38 -71.46 12.89
CA GLY A 233 6.76 -70.49 11.85
C GLY A 233 6.70 -71.03 10.42
N MET A 234 6.26 -72.27 10.22
CA MET A 234 6.08 -72.86 8.88
C MET A 234 4.81 -72.33 8.20
N PRO A 235 4.69 -72.41 6.87
CA PRO A 235 3.44 -72.12 6.18
C PRO A 235 2.30 -72.94 6.78
N ASN A 236 1.22 -72.28 7.17
CA ASN A 236 0.07 -72.97 7.73
C ASN A 236 -0.69 -73.75 6.63
N ARG A 237 -1.73 -74.49 7.04
CA ARG A 237 -2.52 -75.32 6.13
C ARG A 237 -3.12 -74.51 4.97
N LEU A 238 -3.55 -73.28 5.19
CA LEU A 238 -4.09 -72.41 4.15
C LEU A 238 -3.03 -72.08 3.09
N SER A 239 -1.85 -71.64 3.52
CA SER A 239 -0.70 -71.36 2.64
C SER A 239 -0.26 -72.57 1.85
N PHE A 240 -0.22 -73.74 2.49
CA PHE A 240 0.11 -74.99 1.82
C PHE A 240 -0.86 -75.28 0.67
N TRP A 241 -2.17 -75.20 0.91
CA TRP A 241 -3.17 -75.48 -0.12
C TRP A 241 -3.10 -74.50 -1.29
N GLN A 242 -2.95 -73.20 -1.01
CA GLN A 242 -2.78 -72.18 -2.04
C GLN A 242 -1.53 -72.47 -2.88
N ARG A 243 -0.39 -72.76 -2.22
CA ARG A 243 0.87 -73.06 -2.91
C ARG A 243 0.78 -74.35 -3.71
N LEU A 244 0.12 -75.38 -3.20
CA LEU A 244 -0.11 -76.62 -3.92
C LEU A 244 -0.94 -76.37 -5.19
N GLN A 245 -2.01 -75.57 -5.10
CA GLN A 245 -2.84 -75.22 -6.24
C GLN A 245 -2.06 -74.43 -7.31
N GLU A 246 -1.22 -73.48 -6.91
CA GLU A 246 -0.31 -72.77 -7.81
C GLU A 246 0.63 -73.73 -8.53
N ILE A 247 1.27 -74.64 -7.79
CA ILE A 247 2.21 -75.63 -8.33
C ILE A 247 1.51 -76.55 -9.33
N VAL A 248 0.32 -77.05 -8.99
CA VAL A 248 -0.49 -77.89 -9.90
C VAL A 248 -0.81 -77.14 -11.19
N ASN A 249 -1.19 -75.86 -11.10
CA ASN A 249 -1.48 -75.03 -12.27
C ASN A 249 -0.25 -74.73 -13.12
N GLN A 250 0.93 -74.57 -12.51
CA GLN A 250 2.20 -74.34 -13.21
C GLN A 250 2.73 -75.60 -13.91
N VAL A 251 2.52 -76.77 -13.31
CA VAL A 251 3.05 -78.05 -13.81
C VAL A 251 2.18 -78.66 -14.91
N ARG A 252 0.86 -78.41 -14.87
CA ARG A 252 -0.12 -78.92 -15.85
C ARG A 252 0.23 -78.68 -17.33
N PRO A 253 0.71 -77.48 -17.74
CA PRO A 253 0.98 -77.18 -19.15
C PRO A 253 2.31 -77.72 -19.67
N TYR A 254 3.31 -77.99 -18.80
CA TYR A 254 4.71 -78.17 -19.21
C TYR A 254 5.29 -79.58 -18.95
N LYS A 255 4.46 -80.59 -18.66
CA LYS A 255 4.90 -81.96 -18.26
C LYS A 255 5.94 -81.95 -17.12
N GLY A 256 5.82 -81.02 -16.18
CA GLY A 256 6.64 -81.01 -14.97
C GLY A 256 6.20 -82.11 -13.98
N CYS A 257 6.93 -82.26 -12.88
CA CYS A 257 6.56 -83.12 -11.76
C CYS A 257 6.45 -82.31 -10.47
N ALA A 258 5.37 -82.52 -9.71
CA ALA A 258 5.17 -81.98 -8.38
C ALA A 258 5.17 -83.12 -7.36
N VAL A 259 5.92 -82.98 -6.28
CA VAL A 259 6.01 -83.97 -5.20
C VAL A 259 5.53 -83.32 -3.91
N VAL A 260 4.56 -83.97 -3.25
CA VAL A 260 4.11 -83.60 -1.91
C VAL A 260 4.64 -84.63 -0.93
N MET A 261 5.37 -84.18 0.09
CA MET A 261 5.87 -85.02 1.18
C MET A 261 5.07 -84.72 2.44
N LEU A 262 4.44 -85.74 3.00
CA LEU A 262 3.74 -85.65 4.26
C LEU A 262 4.59 -86.31 5.35
N PHE A 263 4.87 -85.57 6.41
CA PHE A 263 5.59 -86.05 7.59
C PHE A 263 4.64 -86.08 8.77
N ASP A 264 4.69 -87.16 9.56
CA ASP A 264 4.00 -87.28 10.84
C ASP A 264 5.02 -87.71 11.91
N LEU A 265 4.72 -87.39 13.17
CA LEU A 265 5.56 -87.74 14.31
C LEU A 265 5.00 -88.97 15.03
N ASP A 266 5.72 -90.08 14.94
CA ASP A 266 5.37 -91.30 15.67
C ASP A 266 5.40 -91.04 17.20
N SER A 267 4.39 -91.52 17.91
CA SER A 267 4.30 -91.44 19.39
C SER A 267 4.43 -90.02 19.97
N PHE A 268 4.07 -88.97 19.22
CA PHE A 268 4.15 -87.59 19.72
C PHE A 268 3.34 -87.35 21.02
N LYS A 269 2.22 -88.06 21.17
CA LYS A 269 1.41 -88.02 22.40
C LYS A 269 2.19 -88.50 23.62
N ASP A 270 3.00 -89.54 23.49
CA ASP A 270 3.80 -90.08 24.59
C ASP A 270 4.85 -89.05 25.07
N VAL A 271 5.37 -88.23 24.14
CA VAL A 271 6.28 -87.11 24.46
C VAL A 271 5.56 -86.05 25.29
N ASN A 272 4.35 -85.65 24.88
CA ASN A 272 3.55 -84.69 25.63
C ASN A 272 3.15 -85.22 27.02
N ASP A 273 2.74 -86.49 27.10
CA ASP A 273 2.27 -87.10 28.34
C ASP A 273 3.43 -87.35 29.33
N THR A 274 4.66 -87.57 28.84
CA THR A 274 5.84 -87.85 29.67
C THR A 274 6.64 -86.59 30.05
N LEU A 275 6.80 -85.65 29.11
CA LEU A 275 7.70 -84.49 29.26
C LEU A 275 6.96 -83.14 29.29
N GLY A 276 5.64 -83.16 29.14
CA GLY A 276 4.79 -81.98 29.11
C GLY A 276 4.70 -81.32 27.72
N HIS A 277 3.66 -80.51 27.54
CA HIS A 277 3.38 -79.83 26.27
C HIS A 277 4.50 -78.89 25.83
N ASP A 278 5.18 -78.20 26.75
CA ASP A 278 6.31 -77.31 26.42
C ASP A 278 7.46 -78.07 25.72
N ALA A 279 7.70 -79.33 26.12
CA ALA A 279 8.71 -80.18 25.51
C ALA A 279 8.28 -80.65 24.10
N GLY A 280 6.99 -80.96 23.91
CA GLY A 280 6.42 -81.26 22.60
C GLY A 280 6.46 -80.08 21.64
N ASP A 281 6.13 -78.88 22.11
CA ASP A 281 6.19 -77.62 21.35
C ASP A 281 7.61 -77.34 20.85
N LYS A 282 8.61 -77.53 21.71
CA LYS A 282 10.02 -77.39 21.35
C LYS A 282 10.47 -78.43 20.32
N LEU A 283 10.00 -79.67 20.44
CA LEU A 283 10.24 -80.72 19.45
C LEU A 283 9.67 -80.34 18.08
N LEU A 284 8.46 -79.78 18.04
CA LEU A 284 7.83 -79.30 16.80
C LEU A 284 8.61 -78.14 16.16
N GLN A 285 9.10 -77.18 16.96
CA GLN A 285 9.94 -76.07 16.49
C GLN A 285 11.29 -76.53 15.90
N ASP A 286 11.95 -77.48 16.57
CA ASP A 286 13.22 -78.04 16.11
C ASP A 286 13.03 -78.85 14.81
N LEU A 287 11.95 -79.62 14.71
CA LEU A 287 11.61 -80.36 13.50
C LEU A 287 11.30 -79.43 12.32
N ALA A 288 10.47 -78.41 12.54
CA ALA A 288 10.14 -77.40 11.55
C ALA A 288 11.39 -76.71 10.97
N SER A 289 12.35 -76.38 11.83
CA SER A 289 13.63 -75.79 11.45
C SER A 289 14.46 -76.73 10.57
N ARG A 290 14.53 -78.02 10.93
CA ARG A 290 15.27 -79.05 10.16
C ARG A 290 14.64 -79.33 8.79
N LEU A 291 13.30 -79.37 8.72
CA LEU A 291 12.57 -79.58 7.47
C LEU A 291 12.74 -78.38 6.52
N SER A 292 12.64 -77.15 7.05
CA SER A 292 12.83 -75.92 6.27
C SER A 292 14.23 -75.80 5.67
N PHE A 293 15.26 -76.28 6.39
CA PHE A 293 16.64 -76.31 5.90
C PHE A 293 16.86 -77.36 4.78
N SER A 294 16.14 -78.49 4.86
CA SER A 294 16.33 -79.63 3.96
C SER A 294 15.51 -79.54 2.66
N ALA A 295 14.49 -78.69 2.61
CA ALA A 295 13.52 -78.58 1.51
C ALA A 295 14.01 -77.77 0.29
N LYS A 296 15.27 -77.93 -0.17
CA LYS A 296 15.72 -77.36 -1.46
C LYS A 296 15.49 -78.38 -2.59
N PRO A 297 14.54 -78.15 -3.53
CA PRO A 297 14.30 -79.11 -4.59
C PRO A 297 15.38 -79.08 -5.70
N PRO A 298 15.60 -80.21 -6.40
CA PRO A 298 16.42 -80.24 -7.61
C PRO A 298 15.76 -79.43 -8.75
N ARG A 299 16.57 -78.87 -9.66
CA ARG A 299 16.22 -77.85 -10.69
C ARG A 299 15.02 -78.14 -11.63
N ARG A 300 14.37 -79.31 -11.58
CA ARG A 300 13.25 -79.70 -12.45
C ARG A 300 11.98 -80.20 -11.75
N CYS A 301 11.95 -80.25 -10.41
CA CYS A 301 10.77 -80.67 -9.64
C CYS A 301 10.43 -79.62 -8.59
N ILE A 302 9.14 -79.42 -8.32
CA ILE A 302 8.71 -78.59 -7.19
C ILE A 302 8.32 -79.55 -6.06
N ALA A 303 9.02 -79.46 -4.93
CA ALA A 303 8.74 -80.25 -3.74
C ALA A 303 8.06 -79.37 -2.69
N LEU A 304 6.99 -79.88 -2.07
CA LEU A 304 6.27 -79.22 -0.98
C LEU A 304 6.18 -80.19 0.20
N ALA A 305 6.74 -79.82 1.34
CA ALA A 305 6.71 -80.62 2.56
C ALA A 305 5.63 -80.07 3.51
N VAL A 306 4.84 -80.97 4.10
CA VAL A 306 3.86 -80.64 5.15
C VAL A 306 4.03 -81.59 6.31
N MET A 307 3.97 -81.02 7.50
CA MET A 307 3.83 -81.78 8.73
C MET A 307 2.33 -81.93 9.03
N SER A 308 1.85 -83.17 9.07
CA SER A 308 0.53 -83.49 9.60
C SER A 308 0.70 -83.78 11.08
N CYS A 309 0.22 -82.92 11.96
CA CYS A 309 0.03 -83.30 13.35
C CYS A 309 -1.47 -83.50 13.57
N ASP A 310 -1.91 -84.76 13.56
CA ASP A 310 -3.28 -85.12 13.99
C ASP A 310 -3.48 -84.97 15.52
N ALA A 311 -2.54 -84.33 16.22
CA ALA A 311 -2.56 -84.11 17.66
C ALA A 311 -3.22 -82.78 18.10
N LEU A 312 -3.56 -81.86 17.20
CA LEU A 312 -4.18 -80.56 17.55
C LEU A 312 -5.71 -80.57 17.62
N LEU A 313 -6.36 -81.74 17.45
CA LEU A 313 -7.82 -81.86 17.41
C LEU A 313 -8.47 -82.52 18.64
N ARG A 314 -7.77 -82.69 19.77
CA ARG A 314 -8.41 -83.14 21.02
C ARG A 314 -7.83 -82.47 22.28
N SER A 315 -8.29 -81.26 22.55
CA SER A 315 -8.38 -80.72 23.92
C SER A 315 -9.33 -79.51 23.98
N HIS A 316 -10.63 -79.80 23.89
CA HIS A 316 -11.55 -79.31 24.91
C HIS A 316 -11.72 -80.43 25.92
#